data_AF-A0A535JYE9-F1
#
_entry.id   AF-A0A535JYE9-F1
#
_cell.length_a   1.000
_cell.length_b   1.000
_cell.length_c   1.000
_cell.angle_alpha   90.00
_cell.angle_beta   90.00
_cell.angle_gamma   90.00
#
_symmetry.space_group_name_H-M   'P 1'
#
loop_
_entity.id
_entity.type
_entity.pdbx_description
1 polymer ?
#
loop_
_entity_poly.entity_id
_entity_poly.type
_entity_poly.pdbx_seq_one_letter_code
_entity_poly.pdbx_strand_id
1 'polypeptide(L)'
;MKRKITSIIVGLFLLIMAAVPAAANAALPDRSEKDLSSLPAIEAYLASIGVGMESVVVQQGPLNYAGPLCPGDGWNCTAANAVVQISTATSGANIFDCLPAVNATFPALNECLIVQSSVLSIADPAPTNYATCGPDMTDSGKSKSKCTFRQTSKKGNNYAEARARTTQRGGGPADTTQSATQDANITQMSTTGSNTAKITETIEQTLNTGRPDDPTQTQNAHQTATVYQQSDSGNNWSYVQQTQFQVENAASDMAITQDQNTDSTSGRNQVATVTQITADPGANTSSLGHLITQRQSADCPACPVKQSQGSGLGGQSGKVTQTDGTVTQTTDATQNEDQLQDADTTGTWMRSQLGPQDCCGDQFGGTKFNHNIVKQVSKEVNGGLPGSTISDQSGMCTENVMFAQCEVHESIIQNGTPHQNDCPSPMNPSEGSCTISQFCTGPTCGEALAPLDALVAMLHTSLLDGFTARGLALQNPSLVVVRSGGVT
;
A
#
# COMPACT_ATOMS: atom_id res chain seq x y z
N MET A 1 33.96 -11.65 -60.80
CA MET A 1 34.46 -10.53 -59.95
C MET A 1 33.35 -10.18 -58.97
N LYS A 2 33.30 -10.77 -57.76
CA LYS A 2 33.86 -10.31 -56.48
C LYS A 2 33.54 -8.84 -56.10
N ARG A 3 32.57 -8.66 -55.18
CA ARG A 3 32.56 -7.83 -53.94
C ARG A 3 31.12 -7.85 -53.38
N LYS A 4 30.71 -8.60 -52.34
CA LYS A 4 31.04 -8.69 -50.89
C LYS A 4 30.50 -7.54 -50.01
N ILE A 5 29.69 -7.96 -48.99
CA ILE A 5 29.54 -7.43 -47.60
C ILE A 5 28.53 -6.26 -47.48
N THR A 6 27.52 -6.19 -46.58
CA THR A 6 27.13 -6.86 -45.32
C THR A 6 25.62 -6.69 -45.09
N SER A 7 24.92 -7.68 -44.54
CA SER A 7 23.60 -7.50 -43.91
C SER A 7 23.77 -7.74 -42.41
N ILE A 8 23.44 -6.75 -41.59
CA ILE A 8 23.34 -6.89 -40.13
C ILE A 8 21.87 -7.19 -39.82
N ILE A 9 21.62 -8.38 -39.27
CA ILE A 9 20.36 -8.79 -38.66
C ILE A 9 20.39 -8.23 -37.23
N VAL A 10 19.50 -7.30 -36.91
CA VAL A 10 19.15 -6.97 -35.53
C VAL A 10 17.86 -7.70 -35.21
N GLY A 11 17.98 -8.78 -34.44
CA GLY A 11 16.86 -9.53 -33.89
C GLY A 11 16.21 -8.73 -32.77
N LEU A 12 14.98 -8.30 -32.99
CA LEU A 12 14.11 -7.70 -31.99
C LEU A 12 13.49 -8.84 -31.14
N PHE A 13 14.06 -9.10 -29.97
CA PHE A 13 13.41 -9.93 -28.95
C PHE A 13 12.41 -9.05 -28.19
N LEU A 14 11.12 -9.24 -28.51
CA LEU A 14 9.98 -8.72 -27.75
C LEU A 14 9.87 -9.49 -26.43
N LEU A 15 10.29 -8.87 -25.32
CA LEU A 15 9.93 -9.30 -23.97
C LEU A 15 8.54 -8.75 -23.64
N ILE A 16 7.51 -9.55 -23.96
CA ILE A 16 6.16 -9.36 -23.44
C ILE A 16 6.13 -10.01 -22.05
N MET A 17 6.38 -9.22 -21.01
CA MET A 17 6.09 -9.62 -19.63
C MET A 17 4.60 -9.38 -19.41
N ALA A 18 3.80 -10.46 -19.50
CA ALA A 18 2.43 -10.47 -19.04
C ALA A 18 2.42 -10.23 -17.53
N ALA A 19 2.01 -9.04 -17.11
CA ALA A 19 1.63 -8.76 -15.73
C ALA A 19 0.31 -9.50 -15.47
N VAL A 20 0.41 -10.71 -14.93
CA VAL A 20 -0.74 -11.41 -14.35
C VAL A 20 -1.13 -10.62 -13.10
N PRO A 21 -2.40 -10.22 -12.94
CA PRO A 21 -2.85 -9.62 -11.69
C PRO A 21 -2.66 -10.67 -10.60
N ALA A 22 -1.71 -10.42 -9.70
CA ALA A 22 -1.62 -11.18 -8.48
C ALA A 22 -2.87 -10.86 -7.67
N ALA A 23 -3.92 -11.67 -7.84
CA ALA A 23 -4.73 -12.03 -6.69
C ALA A 23 -3.73 -12.53 -5.67
N ALA A 24 -3.43 -11.70 -4.67
CA ALA A 24 -2.61 -12.09 -3.55
C ALA A 24 -3.32 -13.27 -2.91
N ASN A 25 -2.92 -14.48 -3.32
CA ASN A 25 -3.04 -15.64 -2.47
C ASN A 25 -2.29 -15.23 -1.21
N ALA A 26 -3.04 -14.82 -0.19
CA ALA A 26 -2.57 -14.75 1.18
C ALA A 26 -2.21 -16.18 1.57
N ALA A 27 -1.08 -16.68 1.06
CA ALA A 27 -0.39 -17.79 1.62
C ALA A 27 -0.05 -17.33 3.03
N LEU A 28 -0.80 -17.85 4.00
CA LEU A 28 -0.48 -17.75 5.41
C LEU A 28 1.03 -17.96 5.56
N PRO A 29 1.78 -17.02 6.15
CA PRO A 29 3.19 -17.25 6.38
C PRO A 29 3.34 -18.56 7.18
N ASP A 30 4.34 -19.35 6.80
CA ASP A 30 4.67 -20.60 7.48
C ASP A 30 4.75 -20.34 8.99
N ARG A 31 3.75 -20.88 9.72
CA ARG A 31 3.46 -20.59 11.14
C ARG A 31 4.45 -21.26 12.09
N SER A 32 5.49 -21.91 11.57
CA SER A 32 6.48 -22.59 12.40
C SER A 32 7.67 -21.67 12.68
N GLU A 33 7.99 -21.49 13.96
CA GLU A 33 9.30 -21.02 14.42
C GLU A 33 10.35 -21.96 13.81
N LYS A 34 10.94 -21.56 12.68
CA LYS A 34 11.94 -22.41 12.02
C LYS A 34 13.27 -22.23 12.70
N ASP A 35 13.80 -23.35 13.17
CA ASP A 35 15.13 -23.43 13.75
C ASP A 35 16.17 -23.08 12.67
N LEU A 36 16.85 -21.94 12.84
CA LEU A 36 17.94 -21.48 11.96
C LEU A 36 19.32 -21.91 12.49
N SER A 37 19.39 -22.93 13.34
CA SER A 37 20.62 -23.39 14.00
C SER A 37 21.70 -24.00 13.10
N SER A 38 21.40 -24.28 11.82
CA SER A 38 22.34 -24.91 10.88
C SER A 38 22.25 -24.32 9.47
N LEU A 39 23.34 -24.39 8.71
CA LEU A 39 23.36 -23.93 7.32
C LEU A 39 22.27 -24.59 6.45
N PRO A 40 22.04 -25.92 6.49
CA PRO A 40 20.94 -26.53 5.73
C PRO A 40 19.56 -26.01 6.14
N ALA A 41 19.36 -25.69 7.42
CA ALA A 41 18.10 -25.12 7.89
C ALA A 41 17.92 -23.67 7.40
N ILE A 42 19.00 -22.87 7.38
CA ILE A 42 19.01 -21.53 6.78
C ILE A 42 18.71 -21.62 5.28
N GLU A 43 19.36 -22.54 4.55
CA GLU A 43 19.15 -22.73 3.11
C GLU A 43 17.70 -23.13 2.81
N ALA A 44 17.15 -24.13 3.52
CA ALA A 44 15.77 -24.56 3.37
C ALA A 44 14.78 -23.42 3.69
N TYR A 45 15.09 -22.60 4.70
CA TYR A 45 14.28 -21.44 5.04
C TYR A 45 14.31 -20.36 3.96
N LEU A 46 15.51 -19.96 3.51
CA LEU A 46 15.67 -18.98 2.45
C LEU A 46 14.98 -19.44 1.16
N ALA A 47 15.14 -20.73 0.79
CA ALA A 47 14.44 -21.31 -0.34
C ALA A 47 12.91 -21.26 -0.18
N SER A 48 12.38 -21.48 1.03
CA SER A 48 10.95 -21.39 1.31
C SER A 48 10.36 -19.98 1.15
N ILE A 49 11.19 -18.95 1.25
CA ILE A 49 10.82 -17.54 1.00
C ILE A 49 11.31 -17.04 -0.37
N GLY A 50 11.82 -17.93 -1.23
CA GLY A 50 12.25 -17.61 -2.59
C GLY A 50 13.61 -16.91 -2.71
N VAL A 51 14.45 -16.99 -1.68
CA VAL A 51 15.77 -16.35 -1.61
C VAL A 51 16.87 -17.39 -1.77
N GLY A 52 17.86 -17.12 -2.64
CA GLY A 52 19.03 -17.96 -2.81
C GLY A 52 20.08 -17.71 -1.73
N MET A 53 20.74 -18.76 -1.25
CA MET A 53 21.79 -18.64 -0.23
C MET A 53 23.00 -17.82 -0.74
N GLU A 54 23.24 -17.81 -2.05
CA GLU A 54 24.27 -17.03 -2.72
C GLU A 54 24.00 -15.51 -2.73
N SER A 55 22.76 -15.10 -2.46
CA SER A 55 22.37 -13.68 -2.45
C SER A 55 22.45 -13.01 -1.07
N VAL A 56 22.85 -13.74 -0.02
CA VAL A 56 22.85 -13.25 1.36
C VAL A 56 24.19 -13.44 2.06
N VAL A 57 24.48 -12.57 3.03
CA VAL A 57 25.59 -12.76 3.98
C VAL A 57 25.05 -13.34 5.28
N VAL A 58 25.61 -14.46 5.73
CA VAL A 58 25.24 -15.09 7.02
C VAL A 58 26.22 -14.63 8.11
N GLN A 59 25.70 -14.03 9.17
CA GLN A 59 26.44 -13.63 10.36
C GLN A 59 25.96 -14.46 11.56
N GLN A 60 26.86 -15.24 12.14
CA GLN A 60 26.59 -16.02 13.35
C GLN A 60 27.56 -15.57 14.45
N GLY A 61 27.05 -15.27 15.64
CA GLY A 61 27.87 -14.82 16.75
C GLY A 61 27.07 -14.08 17.83
N PRO A 62 27.74 -13.60 18.90
CA PRO A 62 27.09 -12.84 19.96
C PRO A 62 26.61 -11.46 19.50
N LEU A 63 27.36 -10.77 18.63
CA LEU A 63 27.06 -9.40 18.18
C LEU A 63 27.21 -9.36 16.66
N ASN A 64 26.11 -9.16 15.94
CA ASN A 64 26.09 -9.10 14.48
C ASN A 64 25.56 -7.73 14.03
N TYR A 65 26.32 -7.05 13.18
CA TYR A 65 25.95 -5.76 12.61
C TYR A 65 26.05 -5.81 11.09
N ALA A 66 25.05 -5.24 10.42
CA ALA A 66 25.07 -5.07 8.99
C ALA A 66 24.62 -3.64 8.65
N GLY A 67 25.51 -2.85 8.07
CA GLY A 67 25.29 -1.42 7.85
C GLY A 67 26.60 -0.66 7.59
N PRO A 68 26.54 0.67 7.41
CA PRO A 68 27.69 1.46 6.99
C PRO A 68 28.75 1.67 8.07
N LEU A 69 28.38 1.68 9.36
CA LEU A 69 29.26 2.05 10.47
C LEU A 69 29.27 0.96 11.54
N CYS A 70 30.25 0.05 11.45
CA CYS A 70 30.45 -1.01 12.43
C CYS A 70 30.59 -0.41 13.86
N PRO A 71 29.81 -0.88 14.85
CA PRO A 71 29.78 -0.27 16.19
C PRO A 71 31.11 -0.33 16.97
N GLY A 72 32.01 -1.25 16.61
CA GLY A 72 33.34 -1.35 17.21
C GLY A 72 33.79 -2.80 17.40
N ASP A 73 34.86 -2.96 18.19
CA ASP A 73 35.46 -4.27 18.44
C ASP A 73 34.47 -5.25 19.07
N GLY A 74 34.49 -6.51 18.59
CA GLY A 74 33.60 -7.58 19.05
C GLY A 74 32.33 -7.77 18.22
N TRP A 75 32.03 -6.87 17.28
CA TRP A 75 30.93 -7.02 16.33
C TRP A 75 31.38 -7.77 15.06
N ASN A 76 30.59 -8.76 14.65
CA ASN A 76 30.68 -9.35 13.32
C ASN A 76 29.98 -8.39 12.34
N CYS A 77 30.74 -7.67 11.52
CA CYS A 77 30.25 -6.57 10.69
C CYS A 77 30.24 -6.90 9.18
N THR A 78 29.21 -6.45 8.48
CA THR A 78 29.13 -6.47 7.00
C THR A 78 28.43 -5.21 6.49
N ALA A 79 28.58 -4.89 5.20
CA ALA A 79 27.87 -3.81 4.53
C ALA A 79 26.84 -4.33 3.51
N ALA A 80 26.50 -5.62 3.56
CA ALA A 80 25.54 -6.24 2.66
C ALA A 80 24.09 -5.80 2.99
N ASN A 81 23.28 -5.62 1.95
CA ASN A 81 21.86 -5.24 2.06
C ASN A 81 20.92 -6.45 2.21
N ALA A 82 21.46 -7.66 2.09
CA ALA A 82 20.75 -8.92 2.22
C ALA A 82 21.51 -9.82 3.20
N VAL A 83 21.00 -10.00 4.41
CA VAL A 83 21.73 -10.70 5.47
C VAL A 83 20.85 -11.62 6.32
N VAL A 84 21.46 -12.67 6.84
CA VAL A 84 20.91 -13.55 7.88
C VAL A 84 21.76 -13.38 9.12
N GLN A 85 21.18 -12.91 10.23
CA GLN A 85 21.89 -12.71 11.48
C GLN A 85 21.34 -13.63 12.56
N ILE A 86 22.22 -14.43 13.17
CA ILE A 86 21.86 -15.39 14.22
C ILE A 86 22.67 -15.04 15.46
N SER A 87 21.96 -14.60 16.49
CA SER A 87 22.54 -14.31 17.80
C SER A 87 22.64 -15.61 18.59
N THR A 88 23.87 -15.97 19.00
CA THR A 88 24.16 -17.23 19.71
C THR A 88 24.44 -17.03 21.21
N ALA A 89 24.34 -15.81 21.73
CA ALA A 89 24.72 -15.49 23.10
C ALA A 89 23.59 -14.80 23.88
N THR A 90 23.57 -15.05 25.19
CA THR A 90 22.55 -14.59 26.14
C THR A 90 22.34 -13.08 26.18
N SER A 91 23.38 -12.28 25.93
CA SER A 91 23.32 -10.82 25.81
C SER A 91 23.60 -10.36 24.37
N GLY A 92 23.26 -11.19 23.39
CA GLY A 92 23.59 -10.96 22.00
C GLY A 92 22.63 -10.02 21.29
N ALA A 93 23.11 -9.42 20.20
CA ALA A 93 22.37 -8.44 19.42
C ALA A 93 22.56 -8.66 17.92
N ASN A 94 21.46 -8.56 17.19
CA ASN A 94 21.45 -8.46 15.73
C ASN A 94 20.97 -7.07 15.35
N ILE A 95 21.80 -6.31 14.65
CA ILE A 95 21.50 -4.95 14.20
C ILE A 95 21.68 -4.88 12.68
N PHE A 96 20.67 -4.35 12.01
CA PHE A 96 20.68 -4.12 10.56
C PHE A 96 20.27 -2.68 10.26
N ASP A 97 21.15 -1.91 9.63
CA ASP A 97 20.90 -0.54 9.18
C ASP A 97 21.09 -0.46 7.67
N CYS A 98 20.02 -0.67 6.93
CA CYS A 98 20.06 -0.64 5.47
C CYS A 98 19.79 0.76 4.93
N LEU A 99 20.83 1.34 4.32
CA LEU A 99 20.75 2.57 3.54
C LEU A 99 21.17 2.24 2.10
N PRO A 100 20.23 1.80 1.24
CA PRO A 100 20.57 1.44 -0.13
C PRO A 100 21.13 2.68 -0.87
N ALA A 101 22.20 2.46 -1.65
CA ALA A 101 22.99 3.54 -2.22
C ALA A 101 22.24 4.34 -3.29
N VAL A 102 22.23 5.66 -3.16
CA VAL A 102 21.48 6.62 -4.01
C VAL A 102 22.13 6.87 -5.40
N ASN A 103 23.05 6.02 -5.87
CA ASN A 103 23.86 6.30 -7.07
C ASN A 103 23.19 5.85 -8.40
N ALA A 104 22.18 6.63 -8.81
CA ALA A 104 21.93 7.29 -10.10
C ALA A 104 22.45 6.76 -11.46
N THR A 105 22.68 5.46 -11.72
CA THR A 105 22.93 5.03 -13.12
C THR A 105 22.34 3.69 -13.54
N PHE A 106 21.74 2.96 -12.61
CA PHE A 106 20.98 1.75 -12.90
C PHE A 106 19.65 1.85 -12.16
N PRO A 107 18.51 1.45 -12.76
CA PRO A 107 17.29 1.18 -12.01
C PRO A 107 17.53 -0.10 -11.19
N ALA A 108 18.42 -0.02 -10.21
CA ALA A 108 18.65 -1.06 -9.24
C ALA A 108 17.58 -0.90 -8.17
N LEU A 109 16.83 -1.97 -7.93
CA LEU A 109 15.89 -2.05 -6.83
C LEU A 109 16.63 -1.71 -5.54
N ASN A 110 16.15 -0.68 -4.81
CA ASN A 110 16.65 -0.36 -3.47
C ASN A 110 16.04 -1.37 -2.48
N GLU A 111 16.59 -2.58 -2.51
CA GLU A 111 16.11 -3.74 -1.80
C GLU A 111 16.94 -4.03 -0.55
N CYS A 112 16.27 -4.16 0.58
CA CYS A 112 16.84 -4.59 1.85
C CYS A 112 16.12 -5.85 2.33
N LEU A 113 16.88 -6.91 2.58
CA LEU A 113 16.38 -8.17 3.10
C LEU A 113 17.12 -8.52 4.39
N ILE A 114 16.36 -8.74 5.47
CA ILE A 114 16.93 -9.13 6.76
C ILE A 114 16.15 -10.29 7.37
N VAL A 115 16.89 -11.34 7.72
CA VAL A 115 16.43 -12.43 8.57
C VAL A 115 17.22 -12.39 9.88
N GLN A 116 16.57 -12.07 11.00
CA GLN A 116 17.21 -12.08 12.32
C GLN A 116 16.61 -13.17 13.18
N SER A 117 17.46 -13.93 13.85
CA SER A 117 17.03 -14.96 14.79
C SER A 117 17.88 -14.93 16.05
N SER A 118 17.24 -15.32 17.16
CA SER A 118 17.93 -15.52 18.42
C SER A 118 17.54 -16.88 19.02
N VAL A 119 18.52 -17.78 19.10
CA VAL A 119 18.32 -19.22 19.38
C VAL A 119 18.30 -19.59 20.87
N LEU A 120 18.06 -18.61 21.75
CA LEU A 120 18.22 -18.80 23.19
C LEU A 120 17.01 -19.44 23.87
N SER A 121 17.24 -20.17 24.95
CA SER A 121 16.17 -20.78 25.73
C SER A 121 15.37 -19.72 26.50
N ILE A 122 14.15 -20.04 26.94
CA ILE A 122 13.30 -19.14 27.76
C ILE A 122 14.02 -18.72 29.07
N ALA A 123 14.95 -19.54 29.55
CA ALA A 123 15.70 -19.30 30.79
C ALA A 123 16.79 -18.22 30.65
N ASP A 124 17.17 -17.85 29.42
CA ASP A 124 18.26 -16.92 29.15
C ASP A 124 17.80 -15.43 29.20
N PRO A 125 18.72 -14.48 29.39
CA PRO A 125 18.47 -13.05 29.15
C PRO A 125 17.99 -12.79 27.71
N ALA A 126 17.24 -11.70 27.52
CA ALA A 126 16.56 -11.41 26.27
C ALA A 126 17.51 -10.78 25.22
N PRO A 127 17.78 -11.44 24.08
CA PRO A 127 18.54 -10.86 22.98
C PRO A 127 17.69 -9.82 22.23
N THR A 128 18.32 -8.92 21.47
CA THR A 128 17.59 -7.88 20.70
C THR A 128 17.80 -8.07 19.21
N ASN A 129 16.69 -8.09 18.46
CA ASN A 129 16.68 -7.98 17.00
C ASN A 129 16.22 -6.56 16.63
N TYR A 130 17.10 -5.80 16.00
CA TYR A 130 16.83 -4.43 15.57
C TYR A 130 17.17 -4.29 14.10
N ALA A 131 16.23 -3.75 13.31
CA ALA A 131 16.44 -3.55 11.89
C ALA A 131 15.78 -2.27 11.38
N THR A 132 16.51 -1.51 10.56
CA THR A 132 16.01 -0.30 9.87
C THR A 132 16.29 -0.39 8.37
N CYS A 133 15.37 0.13 7.56
CA CYS A 133 15.51 0.25 6.11
C CYS A 133 15.07 1.65 5.69
N GLY A 134 15.98 2.44 5.14
CA GLY A 134 15.78 3.87 4.88
C GLY A 134 16.07 4.33 3.45
N PRO A 135 15.47 3.76 2.38
CA PRO A 135 15.68 4.27 1.02
C PRO A 135 15.10 5.69 0.90
N ASP A 136 15.96 6.66 0.60
CA ASP A 136 15.58 8.02 0.19
C ASP A 136 16.00 8.23 -1.27
N MET A 137 15.03 8.35 -2.17
CA MET A 137 15.24 8.50 -3.60
C MET A 137 14.76 9.88 -4.07
N THR A 138 15.64 10.63 -4.71
CA THR A 138 15.33 11.99 -5.21
C THR A 138 15.30 12.13 -6.73
N ASP A 139 15.47 11.03 -7.46
CA ASP A 139 15.64 11.05 -8.92
C ASP A 139 14.33 11.21 -9.68
N SER A 140 14.39 11.92 -10.82
CA SER A 140 13.30 12.02 -11.79
C SER A 140 13.10 10.69 -12.55
N GLY A 141 11.86 10.29 -12.80
CA GLY A 141 11.51 9.10 -13.59
C GLY A 141 10.84 7.98 -12.80
N LYS A 142 11.32 6.73 -12.94
CA LYS A 142 10.76 5.54 -12.27
C LYS A 142 11.57 5.20 -11.01
N SER A 143 10.92 5.16 -9.85
CA SER A 143 11.52 4.89 -8.54
C SER A 143 10.91 3.64 -7.91
N LYS A 144 11.72 2.74 -7.36
CA LYS A 144 11.26 1.53 -6.65
C LYS A 144 12.11 1.27 -5.41
N SER A 145 11.47 1.09 -4.26
CA SER A 145 12.10 0.63 -3.02
C SER A 145 11.36 -0.53 -2.42
N LYS A 146 12.11 -1.45 -1.80
CA LYS A 146 11.53 -2.59 -1.11
C LYS A 146 12.31 -2.94 0.17
N CYS A 147 11.60 -3.02 1.29
CA CYS A 147 12.14 -3.41 2.58
C CYS A 147 11.47 -4.70 3.05
N THR A 148 12.23 -5.74 3.36
CA THR A 148 11.69 -7.01 3.87
C THR A 148 12.41 -7.43 5.14
N PHE A 149 11.66 -7.53 6.23
CA PHE A 149 12.12 -7.89 7.55
C PHE A 149 11.47 -9.19 8.02
N ARG A 150 12.28 -10.12 8.50
CA ARG A 150 11.84 -11.35 9.15
C ARG A 150 12.62 -11.51 10.44
N GLN A 151 11.98 -11.31 11.58
CA GLN A 151 12.62 -11.41 12.89
C GLN A 151 11.96 -12.49 13.72
N THR A 152 12.76 -13.38 14.29
CA THR A 152 12.30 -14.40 15.23
C THR A 152 13.10 -14.35 16.53
N SER A 153 12.38 -14.50 17.63
CA SER A 153 12.98 -14.56 18.96
C SER A 153 12.18 -15.51 19.85
N LYS A 154 12.80 -16.07 20.89
CA LYS A 154 12.02 -16.74 21.94
C LYS A 154 11.57 -15.71 22.97
N LYS A 155 12.52 -15.05 23.65
CA LYS A 155 12.25 -14.02 24.66
C LYS A 155 12.61 -12.59 24.22
N GLY A 156 13.41 -12.47 23.17
CA GLY A 156 13.94 -11.19 22.69
C GLY A 156 12.87 -10.28 22.10
N ASN A 157 13.05 -8.97 22.22
CA ASN A 157 12.19 -8.04 21.50
C ASN A 157 12.62 -7.96 20.04
N ASN A 158 11.62 -7.91 19.15
CA ASN A 158 11.81 -7.66 17.73
C ASN A 158 11.40 -6.22 17.42
N TYR A 159 12.30 -5.47 16.80
CA TYR A 159 12.05 -4.11 16.34
C TYR A 159 12.43 -3.96 14.87
N ALA A 160 11.48 -3.50 14.05
CA ALA A 160 11.69 -3.22 12.63
C ALA A 160 11.08 -1.86 12.24
N GLU A 161 11.87 -1.01 11.59
CA GLU A 161 11.42 0.26 11.01
C GLU A 161 11.73 0.33 9.51
N ALA A 162 10.69 0.45 8.69
CA ALA A 162 10.79 0.75 7.27
C ALA A 162 10.44 2.23 7.05
N ARG A 163 11.37 2.99 6.44
CA ARG A 163 11.17 4.38 6.06
C ARG A 163 11.55 4.58 4.60
N ALA A 164 10.56 4.55 3.72
CA ALA A 164 10.79 4.84 2.31
C ALA A 164 10.37 6.28 1.99
N ARG A 165 11.25 7.03 1.34
CA ARG A 165 10.94 8.36 0.80
C ARG A 165 11.30 8.41 -0.67
N THR A 166 10.36 8.89 -1.47
CA THR A 166 10.57 9.18 -2.88
C THR A 166 10.17 10.63 -3.13
N THR A 167 11.07 11.42 -3.69
CA THR A 167 10.82 12.80 -4.11
C THR A 167 11.18 12.92 -5.58
N GLN A 168 10.20 13.01 -6.48
CA GLN A 168 10.45 13.14 -7.92
C GLN A 168 10.13 14.56 -8.36
N ARG A 169 11.16 15.28 -8.80
CA ARG A 169 11.05 16.63 -9.35
C ARG A 169 11.45 16.60 -10.82
N GLY A 170 10.46 16.76 -11.69
CA GLY A 170 10.64 16.87 -13.14
C GLY A 170 10.71 18.32 -13.61
N GLY A 171 10.80 18.50 -14.93
CA GLY A 171 10.89 19.82 -15.59
C GLY A 171 11.85 19.90 -16.77
N GLY A 172 12.51 18.78 -17.13
CA GLY A 172 13.29 18.67 -18.37
C GLY A 172 12.40 18.40 -19.59
N PRO A 173 12.83 18.72 -20.83
CA PRO A 173 12.00 18.61 -22.06
C PRO A 173 11.48 17.20 -22.42
N ALA A 174 11.89 16.16 -21.68
CA ALA A 174 11.53 14.76 -21.94
C ALA A 174 10.93 14.05 -20.72
N ASP A 175 10.78 14.74 -19.58
CA ASP A 175 10.27 14.13 -18.35
C ASP A 175 8.83 14.56 -18.09
N THR A 176 7.92 13.84 -18.73
CA THR A 176 6.46 13.98 -18.62
C THR A 176 5.84 12.93 -17.70
N THR A 177 6.64 12.04 -17.11
CA THR A 177 6.12 10.90 -16.34
C THR A 177 6.94 10.61 -15.10
N GLN A 178 6.26 10.59 -13.96
CA GLN A 178 6.82 10.15 -12.69
C GLN A 178 6.09 8.90 -12.23
N SER A 179 6.84 7.88 -11.82
CA SER A 179 6.26 6.66 -11.28
C SER A 179 7.08 6.18 -10.09
N ALA A 180 6.40 5.85 -8.99
CA ALA A 180 7.05 5.41 -7.77
C ALA A 180 6.32 4.21 -7.16
N THR A 181 7.10 3.23 -6.69
CA THR A 181 6.59 2.09 -5.92
C THR A 181 7.40 1.93 -4.64
N GLN A 182 6.72 1.84 -3.49
CA GLN A 182 7.32 1.52 -2.20
C GLN A 182 6.64 0.26 -1.65
N ASP A 183 7.44 -0.70 -1.21
CA ASP A 183 6.98 -1.97 -0.63
C ASP A 183 7.70 -2.23 0.70
N ALA A 184 6.95 -2.45 1.77
CA ALA A 184 7.48 -2.78 3.08
C ALA A 184 6.76 -4.00 3.67
N ASN A 185 7.53 -5.05 3.98
CA ASN A 185 7.04 -6.27 4.61
C ASN A 185 7.79 -6.53 5.91
N ILE A 186 7.07 -6.58 7.03
CA ILE A 186 7.60 -6.91 8.36
C ILE A 186 6.88 -8.15 8.88
N THR A 187 7.66 -9.21 9.12
CA THR A 187 7.21 -10.41 9.85
C THR A 187 8.01 -10.55 11.13
N GLN A 188 7.35 -10.54 12.28
CA GLN A 188 7.98 -10.69 13.59
C GLN A 188 7.28 -11.80 14.38
N MET A 189 8.06 -12.71 14.96
CA MET A 189 7.55 -13.77 15.82
C MET A 189 8.36 -13.82 17.10
N SER A 190 7.67 -13.92 18.23
CA SER A 190 8.26 -14.08 19.54
C SER A 190 7.49 -15.12 20.36
N THR A 191 8.11 -15.76 21.35
CA THR A 191 7.36 -16.52 22.38
C THR A 191 6.89 -15.54 23.46
N THR A 192 7.82 -14.85 24.13
CA THR A 192 7.48 -13.95 25.24
C THR A 192 7.95 -12.50 25.07
N GLY A 193 8.74 -12.22 24.03
CA GLY A 193 9.21 -10.87 23.73
C GLY A 193 8.18 -10.02 22.99
N SER A 194 8.29 -8.70 23.03
CA SER A 194 7.40 -7.82 22.27
C SER A 194 7.85 -7.67 20.81
N ASN A 195 6.89 -7.43 19.92
CA ASN A 195 7.11 -7.13 18.51
C ASN A 195 6.69 -5.69 18.23
N THR A 196 7.58 -4.90 17.64
CA THR A 196 7.35 -3.50 17.28
C THR A 196 7.67 -3.31 15.80
N ALA A 197 6.66 -2.90 15.02
CA ALA A 197 6.78 -2.65 13.60
C ALA A 197 6.38 -1.20 13.28
N LYS A 198 7.22 -0.49 12.52
CA LYS A 198 6.91 0.86 12.06
C LYS A 198 7.19 0.97 10.56
N ILE A 199 6.18 1.36 9.80
CA ILE A 199 6.29 1.59 8.36
C ILE A 199 5.88 3.04 8.09
N THR A 200 6.75 3.79 7.43
CA THR A 200 6.46 5.14 6.94
C THR A 200 6.91 5.25 5.50
N GLU A 201 5.95 5.37 4.60
CA GLU A 201 6.15 5.45 3.17
C GLU A 201 5.65 6.82 2.68
N THR A 202 6.50 7.55 1.97
CA THR A 202 6.16 8.88 1.45
C THR A 202 6.60 8.99 -0.01
N ILE A 203 5.67 9.29 -0.89
CA ILE A 203 5.92 9.62 -2.29
C ILE A 203 5.48 11.06 -2.54
N GLU A 204 6.41 11.89 -2.98
CA GLU A 204 6.17 13.25 -3.45
C GLU A 204 6.53 13.33 -4.94
N GLN A 205 5.58 13.69 -5.77
CA GLN A 205 5.73 13.82 -7.21
C GLN A 205 5.29 15.23 -7.64
N THR A 206 6.14 15.91 -8.41
CA THR A 206 5.82 17.23 -8.95
C THR A 206 6.29 17.34 -10.41
N LEU A 207 5.34 17.63 -11.30
CA LEU A 207 5.57 17.93 -12.71
C LEU A 207 5.12 19.37 -13.01
N ASN A 208 6.03 20.15 -13.61
CA ASN A 208 5.75 21.51 -14.07
C ASN A 208 6.20 21.60 -15.54
N THR A 209 5.27 21.69 -16.48
CA THR A 209 5.58 21.84 -17.92
C THR A 209 5.04 23.18 -18.42
N GLY A 210 5.92 24.03 -18.96
CA GLY A 210 5.56 25.35 -19.47
C GLY A 210 5.89 25.56 -20.95
N ARG A 211 5.64 24.57 -21.82
CA ARG A 211 5.97 24.66 -23.26
C ARG A 211 4.94 23.98 -24.18
N PRO A 212 4.89 24.37 -25.47
CA PRO A 212 3.72 24.20 -26.34
C PRO A 212 3.58 22.81 -26.99
N ASP A 213 4.63 21.98 -27.02
CA ASP A 213 4.68 20.91 -28.04
C ASP A 213 3.88 19.64 -27.70
N ASP A 214 3.68 19.32 -26.42
CA ASP A 214 2.69 18.34 -25.88
C ASP A 214 2.83 18.32 -24.34
N PRO A 215 2.02 19.07 -23.59
CA PRO A 215 2.08 19.16 -22.12
C PRO A 215 1.36 18.00 -21.43
N THR A 216 1.48 16.78 -21.95
CA THR A 216 1.00 15.58 -21.25
C THR A 216 1.84 15.35 -20.00
N GLN A 217 1.20 15.17 -18.85
CA GLN A 217 1.81 14.87 -17.56
C GLN A 217 1.16 13.62 -16.98
N THR A 218 1.98 12.74 -16.39
CA THR A 218 1.47 11.55 -15.71
C THR A 218 2.25 11.28 -14.43
N GLN A 219 1.54 11.10 -13.34
CA GLN A 219 2.09 10.70 -12.03
C GLN A 219 1.37 9.46 -11.53
N ASN A 220 2.12 8.40 -11.24
CA ASN A 220 1.55 7.19 -10.64
C ASN A 220 2.37 6.77 -9.43
N ALA A 221 1.69 6.49 -8.31
CA ALA A 221 2.31 6.13 -7.06
C ALA A 221 1.59 4.92 -6.44
N HIS A 222 2.38 3.93 -6.01
CA HIS A 222 1.91 2.73 -5.34
C HIS A 222 2.72 2.48 -4.07
N GLN A 223 2.03 2.25 -2.95
CA GLN A 223 2.62 1.96 -1.65
C GLN A 223 1.98 0.69 -1.10
N THR A 224 2.78 -0.24 -0.62
CA THR A 224 2.29 -1.50 -0.04
C THR A 224 3.00 -1.78 1.27
N ALA A 225 2.22 -1.97 2.33
CA ALA A 225 2.71 -2.28 3.66
C ALA A 225 2.08 -3.59 4.16
N THR A 226 2.90 -4.53 4.62
CA THR A 226 2.43 -5.75 5.27
C THR A 226 3.13 -5.91 6.61
N VAL A 227 2.35 -6.10 7.67
CA VAL A 227 2.84 -6.39 9.02
C VAL A 227 2.19 -7.68 9.50
N TYR A 228 3.01 -8.65 9.88
CA TYR A 228 2.60 -9.84 10.61
C TYR A 228 3.38 -9.90 11.92
N GLN A 229 2.67 -9.93 13.05
CA GLN A 229 3.27 -10.05 14.37
C GLN A 229 2.59 -11.17 15.16
N GLN A 230 3.39 -12.02 15.78
CA GLN A 230 2.90 -13.06 16.68
C GLN A 230 3.74 -13.10 17.95
N SER A 231 3.07 -13.13 19.09
CA SER A 231 3.68 -13.39 20.40
C SER A 231 2.82 -14.35 21.21
N ASP A 232 3.38 -15.16 22.11
CA ASP A 232 2.56 -15.95 23.05
C ASP A 232 2.26 -15.16 24.34
N SER A 233 3.09 -14.17 24.69
CA SER A 233 2.88 -13.36 25.91
C SER A 233 3.57 -11.98 25.85
N GLY A 234 3.80 -11.45 24.66
CA GLY A 234 4.44 -10.16 24.43
C GLY A 234 3.48 -9.20 23.71
N ASN A 235 3.76 -7.90 23.79
CA ASN A 235 2.92 -6.93 23.08
C ASN A 235 3.27 -6.92 21.60
N ASN A 236 2.25 -6.84 20.74
CA ASN A 236 2.42 -6.52 19.33
C ASN A 236 1.98 -5.08 19.08
N TRP A 237 2.89 -4.25 18.59
CA TRP A 237 2.61 -2.88 18.24
C TRP A 237 2.98 -2.63 16.78
N SER A 238 2.08 -1.99 16.05
CA SER A 238 2.32 -1.58 14.67
C SER A 238 1.86 -0.15 14.40
N TYR A 239 2.62 0.54 13.55
CA TYR A 239 2.27 1.85 12.99
C TYR A 239 2.60 1.85 11.51
N VAL A 240 1.59 2.03 10.67
CA VAL A 240 1.71 2.09 9.22
C VAL A 240 1.18 3.44 8.75
N GLN A 241 2.05 4.24 8.15
CA GLN A 241 1.67 5.51 7.51
C GLN A 241 2.14 5.50 6.05
N GLN A 242 1.18 5.61 5.13
CA GLN A 242 1.44 5.78 3.71
C GLN A 242 0.93 7.15 3.27
N THR A 243 1.77 7.90 2.57
CA THR A 243 1.44 9.25 2.12
C THR A 243 1.86 9.47 0.67
N GLN A 244 0.96 10.00 -0.14
CA GLN A 244 1.21 10.43 -1.51
C GLN A 244 0.83 11.90 -1.69
N PHE A 245 1.76 12.68 -2.24
CA PHE A 245 1.55 14.05 -2.68
C PHE A 245 1.89 14.17 -4.16
N GLN A 246 0.89 14.46 -4.98
CA GLN A 246 1.00 14.57 -6.43
C GLN A 246 0.54 15.94 -6.89
N VAL A 247 1.40 16.62 -7.66
CA VAL A 247 1.13 17.94 -8.22
C VAL A 247 1.54 17.97 -9.69
N GLU A 248 0.60 18.36 -10.54
CA GLU A 248 0.77 18.59 -11.96
C GLU A 248 0.35 20.02 -12.30
N ASN A 249 1.29 20.82 -12.82
CA ASN A 249 1.03 22.16 -13.32
C ASN A 249 1.46 22.27 -14.78
N ALA A 250 0.55 22.73 -15.64
CA ALA A 250 0.81 22.89 -17.06
C ALA A 250 0.32 24.24 -17.59
N ALA A 251 1.12 24.87 -18.45
CA ALA A 251 0.71 26.05 -19.23
C ALA A 251 1.10 25.85 -20.70
N SER A 252 0.14 26.00 -21.61
CA SER A 252 0.32 25.71 -23.04
C SER A 252 -0.73 26.39 -23.91
N ASP A 253 -0.41 26.64 -25.17
CA ASP A 253 -1.38 27.02 -26.22
C ASP A 253 -2.00 25.79 -26.92
N MET A 254 -1.52 24.60 -26.59
CA MET A 254 -1.91 23.30 -27.13
C MET A 254 -2.56 22.44 -26.05
N ALA A 255 -3.31 21.41 -26.46
CA ALA A 255 -4.09 20.57 -25.57
C ALA A 255 -3.28 20.05 -24.35
N ILE A 256 -3.86 20.15 -23.16
CA ILE A 256 -3.26 19.69 -21.89
C ILE A 256 -3.90 18.38 -21.46
N THR A 257 -3.06 17.40 -21.10
CA THR A 257 -3.49 16.15 -20.47
C THR A 257 -2.73 15.95 -19.16
N GLN A 258 -3.45 15.75 -18.07
CA GLN A 258 -2.91 15.56 -16.73
C GLN A 258 -3.56 14.31 -16.12
N ASP A 259 -2.74 13.35 -15.70
CA ASP A 259 -3.16 12.02 -15.23
C ASP A 259 -2.45 11.65 -13.92
N GLN A 260 -3.17 11.68 -12.80
CA GLN A 260 -2.66 11.28 -11.47
C GLN A 260 -3.31 9.98 -11.01
N ASN A 261 -2.52 8.94 -10.73
CA ASN A 261 -2.99 7.62 -10.27
C ASN A 261 -4.08 6.98 -11.14
N THR A 262 -4.03 7.23 -12.45
CA THR A 262 -5.00 6.68 -13.41
C THR A 262 -4.63 5.27 -13.89
N ASP A 263 -3.48 4.73 -13.48
CA ASP A 263 -3.07 3.36 -13.79
C ASP A 263 -4.01 2.32 -13.16
N SER A 264 -4.86 1.72 -14.00
CA SER A 264 -5.79 0.65 -13.61
C SER A 264 -5.17 -0.75 -13.60
N THR A 265 -3.91 -0.90 -14.03
CA THR A 265 -3.24 -2.21 -14.12
C THR A 265 -2.50 -2.59 -12.84
N SER A 266 -2.16 -1.61 -12.01
CA SER A 266 -1.36 -1.78 -10.78
C SER A 266 -2.20 -1.94 -9.51
N GLY A 267 -3.53 -1.85 -9.61
CA GLY A 267 -4.44 -1.93 -8.46
C GLY A 267 -4.43 -0.68 -7.58
N ARG A 268 -4.71 -0.87 -6.28
CA ARG A 268 -4.81 0.22 -5.30
C ARG A 268 -3.50 1.03 -5.23
N ASN A 269 -3.63 2.33 -4.97
CA ASN A 269 -2.46 3.21 -4.80
C ASN A 269 -1.83 3.07 -3.42
N GLN A 270 -2.62 2.79 -2.39
CA GLN A 270 -2.13 2.51 -1.04
C GLN A 270 -2.80 1.24 -0.52
N VAL A 271 -1.97 0.27 -0.10
CA VAL A 271 -2.42 -0.99 0.49
C VAL A 271 -1.67 -1.22 1.79
N ALA A 272 -2.41 -1.46 2.87
CA ALA A 272 -1.83 -1.88 4.13
C ALA A 272 -2.59 -3.08 4.71
N THR A 273 -1.85 -4.13 5.06
CA THR A 273 -2.40 -5.30 5.77
C THR A 273 -1.61 -5.54 7.04
N VAL A 274 -2.30 -5.56 8.18
CA VAL A 274 -1.74 -5.81 9.50
C VAL A 274 -2.42 -7.04 10.10
N THR A 275 -1.65 -8.00 10.58
CA THR A 275 -2.13 -9.14 11.36
C THR A 275 -1.34 -9.23 12.66
N GLN A 276 -2.02 -9.24 13.80
CA GLN A 276 -1.40 -9.37 15.11
C GLN A 276 -2.07 -10.46 15.92
N ILE A 277 -1.26 -11.32 16.52
CA ILE A 277 -1.71 -12.46 17.31
C ILE A 277 -0.95 -12.44 18.64
N THR A 278 -1.64 -12.30 19.77
CA THR A 278 -0.95 -12.39 21.07
C THR A 278 -1.80 -12.94 22.20
N ALA A 279 -1.23 -13.86 22.98
CA ALA A 279 -1.88 -14.43 24.15
C ALA A 279 -1.53 -13.67 25.45
N ASP A 280 -2.24 -14.01 26.53
CA ASP A 280 -2.07 -13.39 27.84
C ASP A 280 -0.79 -13.87 28.56
N PRO A 281 -0.02 -12.97 29.22
CA PRO A 281 -0.19 -11.51 29.25
C PRO A 281 0.30 -10.83 27.98
N GLY A 282 -0.52 -10.01 27.33
CA GLY A 282 -0.14 -9.31 26.10
C GLY A 282 -1.17 -8.26 25.68
N ALA A 283 -0.88 -7.54 24.59
CA ALA A 283 -1.80 -6.62 23.93
C ALA A 283 -1.45 -6.46 22.46
N ASN A 284 -2.48 -6.24 21.62
CA ASN A 284 -2.33 -5.90 20.22
C ASN A 284 -2.71 -4.43 20.01
N THR A 285 -1.85 -3.65 19.36
CA THR A 285 -2.11 -2.26 19.00
C THR A 285 -1.66 -1.99 17.58
N SER A 286 -2.55 -1.42 16.77
CA SER A 286 -2.30 -1.08 15.38
C SER A 286 -2.83 0.32 15.08
N SER A 287 -2.00 1.11 14.42
CA SER A 287 -2.41 2.36 13.79
C SER A 287 -2.10 2.29 12.30
N LEU A 288 -3.10 2.57 11.47
CA LEU A 288 -3.02 2.57 10.02
C LEU A 288 -3.49 3.94 9.50
N GLY A 289 -2.64 4.63 8.77
CA GLY A 289 -2.92 5.94 8.19
C GLY A 289 -2.57 5.97 6.71
N HIS A 290 -3.55 6.24 5.87
CA HIS A 290 -3.38 6.50 4.45
C HIS A 290 -3.74 7.96 4.13
N LEU A 291 -2.96 8.58 3.25
CA LEU A 291 -3.19 9.91 2.75
C LEU A 291 -2.79 10.01 1.29
N ILE A 292 -3.74 10.38 0.43
CA ILE A 292 -3.51 10.77 -0.96
C ILE A 292 -3.93 12.22 -1.13
N THR A 293 -3.04 13.05 -1.66
CA THR A 293 -3.37 14.41 -2.09
C THR A 293 -2.93 14.61 -3.54
N GLN A 294 -3.89 14.99 -4.36
CA GLN A 294 -3.75 15.13 -5.81
C GLN A 294 -4.20 16.52 -6.24
N ARG A 295 -3.33 17.21 -6.98
CA ARG A 295 -3.53 18.58 -7.46
C ARG A 295 -3.18 18.66 -8.94
N GLN A 296 -4.12 19.10 -9.75
CA GLN A 296 -3.93 19.40 -11.17
C GLN A 296 -4.33 20.85 -11.43
N SER A 297 -3.44 21.59 -12.09
CA SER A 297 -3.67 22.96 -12.54
C SER A 297 -3.22 23.11 -13.99
N ALA A 298 -4.10 23.70 -14.80
CA ALA A 298 -3.86 23.94 -16.22
C ALA A 298 -4.20 25.40 -16.58
N ASP A 299 -3.31 26.05 -17.32
CA ASP A 299 -3.54 27.35 -17.97
C ASP A 299 -3.47 27.15 -19.49
N CYS A 300 -4.62 27.28 -20.15
CA CYS A 300 -4.70 27.23 -21.59
C CYS A 300 -5.87 28.06 -22.14
N PRO A 301 -5.63 29.28 -22.65
CA PRO A 301 -6.69 30.21 -23.00
C PRO A 301 -7.77 29.66 -23.94
N ALA A 302 -7.42 28.83 -24.93
CA ALA A 302 -8.36 28.37 -25.96
C ALA A 302 -8.14 26.92 -26.45
N CYS A 303 -7.48 26.05 -25.68
CA CYS A 303 -7.25 24.66 -26.06
C CYS A 303 -8.04 23.67 -25.17
N PRO A 304 -8.17 22.40 -25.60
CA PRO A 304 -8.74 21.36 -24.76
C PRO A 304 -7.87 21.06 -23.53
N VAL A 305 -8.50 20.87 -22.37
CA VAL A 305 -7.86 20.40 -21.13
C VAL A 305 -8.52 19.10 -20.68
N LYS A 306 -7.71 18.07 -20.42
CA LYS A 306 -8.15 16.81 -19.81
C LYS A 306 -7.41 16.62 -18.48
N GLN A 307 -8.17 16.47 -17.40
CA GLN A 307 -7.65 16.22 -16.06
C GLN A 307 -8.30 14.95 -15.48
N SER A 308 -7.48 13.99 -15.08
CA SER A 308 -7.93 12.73 -14.50
C SER A 308 -7.17 12.44 -13.21
N GLN A 309 -7.91 12.16 -12.14
CA GLN A 309 -7.42 11.79 -10.81
C GLN A 309 -8.03 10.45 -10.39
N GLY A 310 -7.16 9.49 -10.11
CA GLY A 310 -7.48 8.13 -9.70
C GLY A 310 -8.11 7.25 -10.77
N SER A 311 -8.53 6.06 -10.35
CA SER A 311 -9.21 5.06 -11.19
C SER A 311 -10.10 4.16 -10.33
N GLY A 312 -11.04 3.43 -10.94
CA GLY A 312 -11.93 2.52 -10.21
C GLY A 312 -11.22 1.34 -9.52
N LEU A 313 -10.00 1.00 -9.96
CA LEU A 313 -9.15 -0.03 -9.33
C LEU A 313 -8.03 0.57 -8.45
N GLY A 314 -7.86 1.91 -8.48
CA GLY A 314 -6.90 2.67 -7.68
C GLY A 314 -7.41 2.95 -6.27
N GLY A 315 -6.95 4.02 -5.62
CA GLY A 315 -7.43 4.44 -4.30
C GLY A 315 -6.73 3.75 -3.13
N GLN A 316 -7.44 3.57 -2.00
CA GLN A 316 -6.86 3.15 -0.72
C GLN A 316 -7.51 1.86 -0.20
N SER A 317 -6.71 0.91 0.27
CA SER A 317 -7.17 -0.35 0.89
C SER A 317 -6.42 -0.66 2.19
N GLY A 318 -7.14 -0.76 3.31
CA GLY A 318 -6.56 -1.01 4.62
C GLY A 318 -7.23 -2.19 5.30
N LYS A 319 -6.45 -3.09 5.90
CA LYS A 319 -6.97 -4.18 6.72
C LYS A 319 -6.12 -4.39 7.95
N VAL A 320 -6.75 -4.38 9.12
CA VAL A 320 -6.15 -4.80 10.39
C VAL A 320 -6.91 -6.00 10.91
N THR A 321 -6.22 -7.07 11.26
CA THR A 321 -6.79 -8.25 11.89
C THR A 321 -6.04 -8.54 13.18
N GLN A 322 -6.76 -8.58 14.29
CA GLN A 322 -6.22 -8.91 15.60
C GLN A 322 -6.98 -10.13 16.14
N THR A 323 -6.24 -11.11 16.66
CA THR A 323 -6.84 -12.35 17.20
C THR A 323 -6.15 -12.77 18.49
N ASP A 324 -6.92 -12.97 19.57
CA ASP A 324 -6.70 -13.89 20.71
C ASP A 324 -7.78 -13.67 21.78
N GLY A 325 -8.04 -14.68 22.62
CA GLY A 325 -9.20 -14.81 23.50
C GLY A 325 -9.27 -13.85 24.69
N THR A 326 -8.18 -13.26 25.19
CA THR A 326 -8.23 -12.55 26.48
C THR A 326 -7.40 -11.26 26.60
N VAL A 327 -6.72 -10.81 25.55
CA VAL A 327 -5.89 -9.59 25.58
C VAL A 327 -6.61 -8.37 25.03
N THR A 328 -6.23 -7.16 25.45
CA THR A 328 -6.79 -5.93 24.85
C THR A 328 -6.29 -5.74 23.42
N GLN A 329 -7.22 -5.41 22.52
CA GLN A 329 -6.96 -5.17 21.11
C GLN A 329 -7.33 -3.73 20.74
N THR A 330 -6.43 -3.01 20.07
CA THR A 330 -6.64 -1.61 19.67
C THR A 330 -6.29 -1.44 18.19
N THR A 331 -7.22 -0.90 17.42
CA THR A 331 -7.08 -0.55 16.01
C THR A 331 -7.60 0.86 15.79
N ASP A 332 -6.75 1.72 15.24
CA ASP A 332 -7.12 3.03 14.71
C ASP A 332 -6.71 3.09 13.23
N ALA A 333 -7.69 3.03 12.34
CA ALA A 333 -7.48 3.08 10.90
C ALA A 333 -8.07 4.36 10.30
N THR A 334 -7.28 5.09 9.51
CA THR A 334 -7.70 6.32 8.84
C THR A 334 -7.27 6.30 7.38
N GLN A 335 -8.19 6.62 6.48
CA GLN A 335 -7.92 6.84 5.07
C GLN A 335 -8.42 8.23 4.67
N ASN A 336 -7.63 8.94 3.88
CA ASN A 336 -7.94 10.30 3.46
C ASN A 336 -7.50 10.55 2.03
N GLU A 337 -8.41 11.02 1.19
CA GLU A 337 -8.15 11.44 -0.19
C GLU A 337 -8.62 12.87 -0.42
N ASP A 338 -7.72 13.71 -0.93
CA ASP A 338 -8.04 15.10 -1.33
C ASP A 338 -7.62 15.33 -2.79
N GLN A 339 -8.62 15.48 -3.65
CA GLN A 339 -8.51 15.64 -5.09
C GLN A 339 -8.98 17.05 -5.49
N LEU A 340 -8.12 17.78 -6.21
CA LEU A 340 -8.43 19.11 -6.76
C LEU A 340 -8.00 19.20 -8.22
N GLN A 341 -8.92 19.66 -9.05
CA GLN A 341 -8.71 19.98 -10.46
C GLN A 341 -9.12 21.42 -10.74
N ASP A 342 -8.25 22.14 -11.45
CA ASP A 342 -8.47 23.51 -11.89
C ASP A 342 -7.92 23.75 -13.30
N ALA A 343 -8.67 24.46 -14.12
CA ALA A 343 -8.29 24.79 -15.49
C ALA A 343 -8.81 26.18 -15.89
N ASP A 344 -7.90 27.05 -16.31
CA ASP A 344 -8.24 28.32 -16.98
C ASP A 344 -8.26 28.09 -18.49
N THR A 345 -9.46 27.87 -19.04
CA THR A 345 -9.63 27.67 -20.48
C THR A 345 -11.00 28.07 -21.00
N THR A 346 -11.04 28.65 -22.20
CA THR A 346 -12.29 28.79 -22.98
C THR A 346 -12.56 27.59 -23.89
N GLY A 347 -11.62 26.64 -23.97
CA GLY A 347 -11.75 25.39 -24.71
C GLY A 347 -12.59 24.34 -23.97
N THR A 348 -12.58 23.11 -24.48
CA THR A 348 -13.26 21.98 -23.82
C THR A 348 -12.48 21.54 -22.59
N TRP A 349 -13.15 21.44 -21.44
CA TRP A 349 -12.57 20.88 -20.23
C TRP A 349 -13.23 19.55 -19.85
N MET A 350 -12.45 18.46 -19.93
CA MET A 350 -12.83 17.11 -19.52
C MET A 350 -12.20 16.78 -18.17
N ARG A 351 -12.99 16.26 -17.24
CA ARG A 351 -12.56 15.99 -15.87
C ARG A 351 -13.15 14.71 -15.30
N SER A 352 -12.31 13.96 -14.58
CA SER A 352 -12.69 12.76 -13.83
C SER A 352 -11.95 12.68 -12.50
N GLN A 353 -12.68 12.42 -11.43
CA GLN A 353 -12.16 12.15 -10.09
C GLN A 353 -12.73 10.82 -9.59
N LEU A 354 -11.84 9.88 -9.26
CA LEU A 354 -12.16 8.57 -8.72
C LEU A 354 -11.29 8.30 -7.51
N GLY A 355 -11.89 8.00 -6.36
CA GLY A 355 -11.17 7.77 -5.11
C GLY A 355 -11.82 6.69 -4.26
N PRO A 356 -11.79 5.41 -4.68
CA PRO A 356 -12.36 4.33 -3.88
C PRO A 356 -11.52 4.07 -2.62
N GLN A 357 -12.20 3.93 -1.48
CA GLN A 357 -11.59 3.67 -0.19
C GLN A 357 -12.25 2.44 0.43
N ASP A 358 -11.45 1.43 0.75
CA ASP A 358 -11.89 0.26 1.52
C ASP A 358 -11.02 0.12 2.76
N CYS A 359 -11.63 0.07 3.93
CA CYS A 359 -10.90 -0.09 5.19
C CYS A 359 -11.61 -1.07 6.09
N CYS A 360 -10.81 -1.79 6.87
CA CYS A 360 -11.38 -2.62 7.91
C CYS A 360 -10.47 -2.89 9.11
N GLY A 361 -11.13 -3.12 10.24
CA GLY A 361 -10.57 -3.72 11.43
C GLY A 361 -11.38 -4.93 11.86
N ASP A 362 -10.75 -6.09 11.97
CA ASP A 362 -11.36 -7.32 12.49
C ASP A 362 -10.70 -7.69 13.83
N GLN A 363 -11.46 -7.69 14.92
CA GLN A 363 -11.01 -8.12 16.24
C GLN A 363 -11.77 -9.39 16.67
N PHE A 364 -11.01 -10.43 17.01
CA PHE A 364 -11.56 -11.69 17.50
C PHE A 364 -10.97 -12.04 18.86
N GLY A 365 -11.83 -12.02 19.89
CA GLY A 365 -11.49 -12.24 21.29
C GLY A 365 -11.03 -10.95 21.98
N GLY A 366 -10.56 -11.07 23.22
CA GLY A 366 -9.97 -9.96 23.95
C GLY A 366 -10.82 -9.50 25.13
N THR A 367 -10.95 -8.19 25.32
CA THR A 367 -11.63 -7.64 26.50
C THR A 367 -12.65 -6.58 26.11
N LYS A 368 -13.53 -6.21 27.05
CA LYS A 368 -14.46 -5.08 26.88
C LYS A 368 -13.78 -3.73 26.62
N PHE A 369 -12.46 -3.66 26.75
CA PHE A 369 -11.65 -2.48 26.46
C PHE A 369 -11.08 -2.50 25.04
N ASN A 370 -11.46 -3.49 24.22
CA ASN A 370 -11.12 -3.47 22.82
C ASN A 370 -11.68 -2.23 22.14
N HIS A 371 -10.90 -1.72 21.19
CA HIS A 371 -11.13 -0.46 20.50
C HIS A 371 -10.83 -0.66 19.02
N ASN A 372 -11.82 -0.45 18.16
CA ASN A 372 -11.71 -0.60 16.72
C ASN A 372 -12.40 0.57 16.03
N ILE A 373 -11.61 1.54 15.57
CA ILE A 373 -12.13 2.74 14.92
C ILE A 373 -11.61 2.82 13.48
N VAL A 374 -12.55 3.01 12.56
CA VAL A 374 -12.30 3.27 11.14
C VAL A 374 -12.80 4.66 10.77
N LYS A 375 -11.94 5.46 10.13
CA LYS A 375 -12.26 6.80 9.63
C LYS A 375 -11.90 6.92 8.16
N GLN A 376 -12.86 7.30 7.33
CA GLN A 376 -12.65 7.51 5.91
C GLN A 376 -13.09 8.93 5.53
N VAL A 377 -12.23 9.60 4.77
CA VAL A 377 -12.47 10.96 4.31
C VAL A 377 -12.15 11.05 2.82
N SER A 378 -13.11 11.53 2.03
CA SER A 378 -12.85 11.94 0.65
C SER A 378 -13.28 13.38 0.44
N LYS A 379 -12.46 14.14 -0.27
CA LYS A 379 -12.75 15.50 -0.68
C LYS A 379 -12.39 15.69 -2.14
N GLU A 380 -13.41 16.03 -2.93
CA GLU A 380 -13.31 16.28 -4.35
C GLU A 380 -13.80 17.70 -4.64
N VAL A 381 -12.88 18.54 -5.13
CA VAL A 381 -13.17 19.93 -5.49
C VAL A 381 -12.81 20.16 -6.96
N ASN A 382 -13.73 20.77 -7.69
CA ASN A 382 -13.56 21.19 -9.07
C ASN A 382 -13.69 22.72 -9.17
N GLY A 383 -12.78 23.38 -9.89
CA GLY A 383 -13.06 24.72 -10.42
C GLY A 383 -14.19 24.65 -11.47
N GLY A 384 -15.05 25.65 -11.58
CA GLY A 384 -16.03 25.74 -12.69
C GLY A 384 -17.25 24.79 -12.64
N LEU A 385 -17.76 24.38 -13.82
CA LEU A 385 -18.97 23.52 -13.96
C LEU A 385 -18.76 22.11 -13.36
N PRO A 386 -19.80 21.27 -13.16
CA PRO A 386 -19.62 19.92 -12.61
C PRO A 386 -18.90 18.98 -13.58
N GLY A 387 -18.06 18.06 -13.06
CA GLY A 387 -17.39 16.98 -13.78
C GLY A 387 -17.96 15.61 -13.47
N SER A 388 -17.36 14.55 -14.01
CA SER A 388 -17.65 13.18 -13.54
C SER A 388 -16.86 12.93 -12.26
N THR A 389 -17.56 12.85 -11.13
CA THR A 389 -16.98 12.56 -9.82
C THR A 389 -17.57 11.26 -9.27
N ILE A 390 -16.72 10.32 -8.86
CA ILE A 390 -17.14 9.02 -8.30
C ILE A 390 -16.31 8.73 -7.05
N SER A 391 -16.99 8.55 -5.92
CA SER A 391 -16.36 8.07 -4.68
C SER A 391 -17.12 6.85 -4.19
N ASP A 392 -16.38 5.80 -3.88
CA ASP A 392 -16.89 4.55 -3.32
C ASP A 392 -16.17 4.32 -2.00
N GLN A 393 -16.89 4.42 -0.89
CA GLN A 393 -16.34 4.21 0.45
C GLN A 393 -16.99 2.99 1.06
N SER A 394 -16.16 2.13 1.64
CA SER A 394 -16.62 1.04 2.49
C SER A 394 -15.74 0.93 3.72
N GLY A 395 -16.31 1.29 4.86
CA GLY A 395 -15.74 1.11 6.17
C GLY A 395 -16.39 -0.06 6.90
N MET A 396 -15.58 -0.95 7.47
CA MET A 396 -16.06 -2.06 8.29
C MET A 396 -15.24 -2.22 9.55
N CYS A 397 -15.90 -2.42 10.69
CA CYS A 397 -15.26 -3.01 11.86
C CYS A 397 -16.04 -4.23 12.32
N THR A 398 -15.33 -5.22 12.84
CA THR A 398 -15.91 -6.42 13.46
C THR A 398 -15.27 -6.63 14.82
N GLU A 399 -16.08 -6.98 15.82
CA GLU A 399 -15.71 -7.25 17.19
C GLU A 399 -16.69 -8.25 17.82
N ASN A 400 -16.17 -9.32 18.42
CA ASN A 400 -16.99 -10.38 19.02
C ASN A 400 -17.06 -10.34 20.56
N VAL A 401 -16.42 -9.36 21.19
CA VAL A 401 -16.45 -9.14 22.64
C VAL A 401 -17.56 -8.15 23.02
N MET A 402 -18.37 -8.52 24.02
CA MET A 402 -19.44 -7.64 24.49
C MET A 402 -18.88 -6.34 25.09
N PHE A 403 -19.52 -5.21 24.76
CA PHE A 403 -19.18 -3.85 25.20
C PHE A 403 -17.87 -3.27 24.66
N ALA A 404 -17.16 -4.00 23.81
CA ALA A 404 -16.04 -3.44 23.07
C ALA A 404 -16.51 -2.42 22.03
N GLN A 405 -15.61 -1.51 21.65
CA GLN A 405 -15.93 -0.42 20.73
C GLN A 405 -15.62 -0.80 19.28
N CYS A 406 -16.57 -0.53 18.39
CA CYS A 406 -16.46 -0.76 16.95
C CYS A 406 -17.21 0.37 16.24
N GLU A 407 -16.46 1.36 15.75
CA GLU A 407 -17.00 2.59 15.17
C GLU A 407 -16.47 2.82 13.75
N VAL A 408 -17.36 3.19 12.85
CA VAL A 408 -17.03 3.60 11.48
C VAL A 408 -17.55 5.00 11.25
N HIS A 409 -16.69 5.89 10.78
CA HIS A 409 -17.01 7.27 10.43
C HIS A 409 -16.58 7.56 9.00
N GLU A 410 -17.53 7.96 8.15
CA GLU A 410 -17.29 8.36 6.76
C GLU A 410 -17.67 9.82 6.56
N SER A 411 -16.80 10.57 5.88
CA SER A 411 -17.05 11.96 5.49
C SER A 411 -16.64 12.18 4.05
N ILE A 412 -17.62 12.51 3.20
CA ILE A 412 -17.43 12.75 1.77
C ILE A 412 -17.80 14.19 1.45
N ILE A 413 -16.92 14.93 0.77
CA ILE A 413 -17.23 16.23 0.20
C ILE A 413 -17.12 16.12 -1.30
N GLN A 414 -18.25 16.06 -2.01
CA GLN A 414 -18.27 16.02 -3.47
C GLN A 414 -18.89 17.29 -4.04
N ASN A 415 -18.13 17.98 -4.89
CA ASN A 415 -18.55 19.25 -5.51
C ASN A 415 -19.07 20.26 -4.46
N GLY A 416 -18.43 20.30 -3.30
CA GLY A 416 -18.81 21.18 -2.18
C GLY A 416 -19.99 20.73 -1.32
N THR A 417 -20.63 19.59 -1.64
CA THR A 417 -21.72 19.03 -0.82
C THR A 417 -21.15 18.01 0.18
N PRO A 418 -21.28 18.23 1.49
CA PRO A 418 -20.84 17.28 2.49
C PRO A 418 -21.88 16.16 2.72
N HIS A 419 -21.39 14.94 2.86
CA HIS A 419 -22.12 13.75 3.29
C HIS A 419 -21.36 13.13 4.47
N GLN A 420 -22.10 12.69 5.49
CA GLN A 420 -21.53 12.05 6.66
C GLN A 420 -22.37 10.83 7.00
N ASN A 421 -21.69 9.71 7.28
CA ASN A 421 -22.30 8.53 7.82
C ASN A 421 -21.49 8.10 9.05
N ASP A 422 -22.21 7.84 10.13
CA ASP A 422 -21.62 7.34 11.36
C ASP A 422 -22.34 6.05 11.74
N CYS A 423 -21.56 5.04 12.04
CA CYS A 423 -22.03 3.80 12.60
C CYS A 423 -21.35 3.68 13.97
N PRO A 424 -22.07 4.07 15.05
CA PRO A 424 -21.54 4.02 16.40
C PRO A 424 -21.47 2.57 16.89
N SER A 425 -20.68 2.36 17.95
CA SER A 425 -20.51 1.04 18.59
C SER A 425 -21.85 0.32 18.79
N PRO A 426 -22.03 -0.90 18.24
CA PRO A 426 -23.30 -1.63 18.34
C PRO A 426 -23.65 -1.85 19.81
N MET A 427 -24.86 -1.44 20.20
CA MET A 427 -25.32 -1.54 21.60
C MET A 427 -25.59 -2.99 22.04
N ASN A 428 -25.65 -3.94 21.11
CA ASN A 428 -26.03 -5.33 21.36
C ASN A 428 -24.97 -6.32 20.83
N PRO A 429 -24.55 -7.34 21.61
CA PRO A 429 -23.49 -8.29 21.23
C PRO A 429 -23.80 -9.16 19.99
N SER A 430 -25.07 -9.27 19.61
CA SER A 430 -25.50 -10.01 18.41
C SER A 430 -25.24 -9.26 17.11
N GLU A 431 -24.86 -7.98 17.19
CA GLU A 431 -24.59 -7.07 16.07
C GLU A 431 -23.12 -6.67 16.02
N GLY A 432 -22.19 -7.52 16.49
CA GLY A 432 -20.75 -7.28 16.63
C GLY A 432 -19.96 -6.92 15.35
N SER A 433 -20.60 -6.31 14.38
CA SER A 433 -20.01 -5.71 13.19
C SER A 433 -20.72 -4.40 12.90
N CYS A 434 -19.96 -3.38 12.57
CA CYS A 434 -20.45 -2.12 12.07
C CYS A 434 -19.90 -1.92 10.65
N THR A 435 -20.78 -1.66 9.69
CA THR A 435 -20.41 -1.56 8.28
C THR A 435 -21.17 -0.41 7.67
N ILE A 436 -20.43 0.45 6.97
CA ILE A 436 -20.97 1.49 6.10
C ILE A 436 -20.44 1.21 4.69
N SER A 437 -21.30 1.40 3.70
CA SER A 437 -20.88 1.42 2.32
C SER A 437 -21.67 2.46 1.56
N GLN A 438 -20.96 3.43 1.01
CA GLN A 438 -21.53 4.57 0.33
C GLN A 438 -20.92 4.70 -1.07
N PHE A 439 -21.81 4.80 -2.05
CA PHE A 439 -21.44 5.08 -3.43
C PHE A 439 -22.00 6.43 -3.84
N CYS A 440 -21.13 7.33 -4.30
CA CYS A 440 -21.52 8.66 -4.73
C CYS A 440 -21.13 8.92 -6.18
N THR A 441 -22.07 9.48 -6.94
CA THR A 441 -21.87 9.95 -8.31
C THR A 441 -22.34 11.40 -8.42
N GLY A 442 -21.46 12.32 -8.79
CA GLY A 442 -21.81 13.74 -8.84
C GLY A 442 -22.15 14.28 -7.43
N PRO A 443 -23.31 14.95 -7.22
CA PRO A 443 -23.74 15.45 -5.91
C PRO A 443 -24.63 14.44 -5.14
N THR A 444 -24.84 13.23 -5.66
CA THR A 444 -25.76 12.26 -5.08
C THR A 444 -25.00 11.06 -4.53
N CYS A 445 -25.28 10.72 -3.28
CA CYS A 445 -24.79 9.51 -2.62
C CYS A 445 -25.96 8.56 -2.31
N GLY A 446 -25.71 7.26 -2.43
CA GLY A 446 -26.62 6.19 -2.01
C GLY A 446 -25.86 5.05 -1.33
N GLU A 447 -26.58 4.08 -0.79
CA GLU A 447 -25.97 2.82 -0.36
C GLU A 447 -25.36 2.10 -1.57
N ALA A 448 -24.13 1.59 -1.44
CA ALA A 448 -23.53 0.79 -2.49
C ALA A 448 -24.30 -0.54 -2.60
N LEU A 449 -24.88 -0.83 -3.77
CA LEU A 449 -25.40 -2.16 -4.06
C LEU A 449 -24.20 -3.13 -4.13
N ALA A 450 -24.40 -4.36 -3.65
CA ALA A 450 -23.40 -5.42 -3.54
C ALA A 450 -22.36 -5.46 -4.69
N PRO A 451 -21.11 -5.92 -4.46
CA PRO A 451 -19.96 -5.71 -5.35
C PRO A 451 -20.12 -6.19 -6.81
N LEU A 452 -21.12 -7.01 -7.12
CA LEU A 452 -21.45 -7.40 -8.50
C LEU A 452 -22.10 -6.24 -9.30
N ASP A 453 -22.86 -5.37 -8.67
CA ASP A 453 -23.59 -4.27 -9.32
C ASP A 453 -22.70 -3.03 -9.52
N ALA A 454 -21.74 -2.78 -8.63
CA ALA A 454 -20.73 -1.73 -8.80
C ALA A 454 -19.84 -1.97 -10.03
N LEU A 455 -19.49 -3.23 -10.31
CA LEU A 455 -18.76 -3.61 -11.52
C LEU A 455 -19.60 -3.35 -12.78
N VAL A 456 -20.91 -3.61 -12.74
CA VAL A 456 -21.84 -3.35 -13.86
C VAL A 456 -22.09 -1.85 -14.05
N ALA A 457 -22.08 -1.04 -12.99
CA ALA A 457 -22.17 0.42 -13.05
C ALA A 457 -20.88 1.04 -13.64
N MET A 458 -19.70 0.56 -13.24
CA MET A 458 -18.40 0.95 -13.81
C MET A 458 -18.23 0.51 -15.28
N LEU A 459 -18.78 -0.65 -15.66
CA LEU A 459 -18.83 -1.10 -17.05
C LEU A 459 -19.80 -0.26 -17.90
N HIS A 460 -20.90 0.25 -17.33
CA HIS A 460 -21.83 1.13 -18.06
C HIS A 460 -21.25 2.52 -18.34
N THR A 461 -20.49 3.10 -17.42
CA THR A 461 -19.84 4.41 -17.64
C THR A 461 -18.69 4.31 -18.65
N SER A 462 -17.91 3.23 -18.65
CA SER A 462 -16.83 3.02 -19.63
C SER A 462 -17.32 2.66 -21.06
N LEU A 463 -18.51 2.07 -21.21
CA LEU A 463 -19.09 1.76 -22.52
C LEU A 463 -19.80 2.95 -23.20
N LEU A 464 -20.08 4.04 -22.46
CA LEU A 464 -20.68 5.26 -23.02
C LEU A 464 -19.66 6.17 -23.71
N ASP A 465 -18.36 5.99 -23.46
CA ASP A 465 -17.28 6.80 -24.03
C ASP A 465 -16.73 6.28 -25.38
N GLY A 466 -17.38 5.29 -26.01
CA GLY A 466 -16.88 4.83 -27.30
C GLY A 466 -17.73 3.83 -28.05
N PHE A 467 -18.91 4.20 -28.55
CA PHE A 467 -19.45 3.56 -29.76
C PHE A 467 -20.33 4.52 -30.56
N THR A 468 -19.80 5.00 -31.69
CA THR A 468 -20.62 5.46 -32.80
C THR A 468 -21.45 4.29 -33.31
N ALA A 469 -22.76 4.53 -33.44
CA ALA A 469 -23.74 3.54 -33.85
C ALA A 469 -23.37 2.82 -35.16
N ARG A 470 -23.19 1.49 -35.11
CA ARG A 470 -23.60 0.55 -36.17
C ARG A 470 -23.61 -0.87 -35.61
N GLY A 471 -24.74 -1.55 -35.81
CA GLY A 471 -25.19 -2.67 -35.00
C GLY A 471 -24.39 -3.97 -35.12
N LEU A 472 -24.52 -4.76 -34.06
CA LEU A 472 -24.32 -6.20 -34.07
C LEU A 472 -25.33 -6.80 -33.09
N ALA A 473 -26.35 -7.44 -33.66
CA ALA A 473 -27.28 -8.27 -32.94
C ALA A 473 -26.56 -9.54 -32.45
N LEU A 474 -26.66 -9.85 -31.16
CA LEU A 474 -26.37 -11.19 -30.65
C LEU A 474 -27.55 -11.64 -29.79
N GLN A 475 -28.23 -12.66 -30.32
CA GLN A 475 -29.25 -13.46 -29.67
C GLN A 475 -28.59 -14.38 -28.65
N ASN A 476 -29.03 -14.35 -27.39
CA ASN A 476 -29.55 -15.56 -26.74
C ASN A 476 -30.27 -15.26 -25.41
N PRO A 477 -31.35 -16.00 -25.08
CA PRO A 477 -32.19 -15.76 -23.91
C PRO A 477 -31.77 -16.66 -22.74
N SER A 478 -31.72 -16.11 -21.52
CA SER A 478 -32.11 -16.75 -20.25
C SER A 478 -31.56 -15.93 -19.07
N LEU A 479 -32.32 -14.94 -18.61
CA LEU A 479 -32.24 -14.48 -17.23
C LEU A 479 -33.66 -14.13 -16.77
N VAL A 480 -34.21 -15.01 -15.93
CA VAL A 480 -35.53 -14.82 -15.31
C VAL A 480 -35.35 -13.83 -14.17
N VAL A 481 -35.85 -12.61 -14.36
CA VAL A 481 -36.00 -11.62 -13.28
C VAL A 481 -37.32 -11.90 -12.57
N VAL A 482 -37.26 -12.34 -11.32
CA VAL A 482 -38.43 -12.38 -10.42
C VAL A 482 -38.57 -11.00 -9.78
N ARG A 483 -39.55 -10.21 -10.25
CA ARG A 483 -40.01 -9.00 -9.54
C ARG A 483 -40.95 -9.42 -8.41
N SER A 484 -40.61 -9.12 -7.16
CA SER A 484 -41.57 -9.13 -6.06
C SER A 484 -42.45 -7.89 -6.15
N GLY A 485 -43.75 -8.10 -6.37
CA GLY A 485 -44.75 -7.05 -6.43
C GLY A 485 -45.05 -6.43 -5.07
N GLY A 486 -45.42 -5.16 -5.08
CA GLY A 486 -46.10 -4.51 -3.97
C GLY A 486 -47.54 -4.99 -3.84
N VAL A 487 -48.10 -4.85 -2.65
CA VAL A 487 -49.56 -4.94 -2.40
C VAL A 487 -49.95 -3.92 -1.33
N THR A 488 -50.84 -3.01 -1.77
CA THR A 488 -51.80 -2.11 -1.10
C THR A 488 -51.36 -1.19 0.03
#